data_AF-A0AA45LCU2-F1
#
_entry.id   AF-A0AA45LCU2-F1
#
_cell.length_a   1.000
_cell.length_b   1.000
_cell.length_c   1.000
_cell.angle_alpha   90.00
_cell.angle_beta   90.00
_cell.angle_gamma   90.00
#
_symmetry.space_group_name_H-M   'P 1'
#
loop_
_entity.id
_entity.type
_entity.pdbx_description
1 polymer ?
#
loop_
_entity_poly.entity_id
_entity_poly.type
_entity_poly.pdbx_seq_one_letter_code
_entity_poly.pdbx_strand_id
1 'polypeptide(L)'
;MVGYAPQAGPDEVAEELDEDRLRLDPLEAGMDPPEHWTAADKYGTTPYEQAHPRPLDDRLAEEQPELDDRPRPEADPDAETDPDSPGDPDLLAVPLSEAERRGQAADEAGGSTAGAMRAPDEVVEPDEG
;
A
#
# COMPACT_ATOMS: atom_id res chain seq x y z
N MET A 1 48.27 31.20 35.27
CA MET A 1 48.34 29.79 34.84
C MET A 1 46.98 29.19 35.12
N VAL A 2 46.10 29.17 34.12
CA VAL A 2 44.76 28.57 34.23
C VAL A 2 44.83 27.25 33.49
N GLY A 3 44.76 26.15 34.23
CA GLY A 3 44.76 24.80 33.67
C GLY A 3 43.41 24.53 32.99
N TYR A 4 43.47 24.09 31.74
CA TYR A 4 42.30 23.59 31.02
C TYR A 4 42.07 22.15 31.49
N ALA A 5 40.92 21.85 32.09
CA ALA A 5 40.56 20.49 32.45
C ALA A 5 40.41 19.65 31.17
N PRO A 6 40.80 18.35 31.16
CA PRO A 6 40.57 17.50 30.01
C PRO A 6 39.07 17.39 29.79
N GLN A 7 38.61 17.91 28.66
CA GLN A 7 37.25 17.71 28.16
C GLN A 7 37.20 16.26 27.72
N ALA A 8 36.36 15.46 28.38
CA ALA A 8 36.14 14.08 27.99
C ALA A 8 35.77 14.03 26.51
N GLY A 9 36.42 13.14 25.77
CA GLY A 9 36.18 12.98 24.33
C GLY A 9 34.73 12.53 24.08
N PRO A 10 34.19 12.74 22.87
CA PRO A 10 32.82 12.34 22.55
C PRO A 10 32.57 10.83 22.78
N ASP A 11 33.60 10.00 22.59
CA ASP A 11 33.55 8.57 22.87
C ASP A 11 33.44 8.29 24.37
N GLU A 12 34.14 9.03 25.23
CA GLU A 12 34.05 8.87 26.69
C GLU A 12 32.68 9.26 27.25
N VAL A 13 32.00 10.22 26.62
CA VAL A 13 30.62 10.59 26.97
C VAL A 13 29.63 9.52 26.49
N ALA A 14 29.85 8.93 25.31
CA ALA A 14 29.02 7.85 24.80
C ALA A 14 29.11 6.58 25.66
N GLU A 15 30.31 6.20 26.09
CA GLU A 15 30.55 5.06 27.00
C GLU A 15 30.02 5.34 28.42
N GLU A 16 29.92 6.60 28.85
CA GLU A 16 29.28 6.93 30.15
C GLU A 16 27.76 6.73 30.11
N LEU A 17 27.17 6.81 28.93
CA LEU A 17 25.73 6.65 28.67
C LEU A 17 25.34 5.23 28.21
N ASP A 18 26.28 4.28 28.24
CA ASP A 18 25.98 2.90 27.91
C ASP A 18 25.16 2.19 29.01
N GLU A 19 24.52 1.09 28.63
CA GLU A 19 23.65 0.30 29.52
C GLU A 19 24.44 -0.34 30.68
N ASP A 20 25.66 -0.79 30.43
CA ASP A 20 26.52 -1.44 31.42
C ASP A 20 26.90 -0.49 32.56
N ARG A 21 27.09 0.80 32.25
CA ARG A 21 27.48 1.86 33.19
C ARG A 21 26.29 2.51 33.86
N LEU A 22 25.21 2.74 33.13
CA LEU A 22 23.94 3.23 33.68
C LEU A 22 23.20 2.15 34.47
N ARG A 23 23.53 0.87 34.25
CA ARG A 23 22.86 -0.31 34.82
C ARG A 23 21.35 -0.27 34.59
N LEU A 24 20.96 0.21 33.43
CA LEU A 24 19.58 0.41 33.04
C LEU A 24 19.43 -0.07 31.61
N ASP A 25 18.67 -1.15 31.41
CA ASP A 25 18.34 -1.63 30.06
C ASP A 25 17.33 -0.66 29.43
N PRO A 26 17.66 -0.02 28.29
CA PRO A 26 16.75 0.87 27.58
C PRO A 26 15.42 0.18 27.18
N LEU A 27 15.41 -1.15 27.03
CA LEU A 27 14.24 -1.94 26.69
C LEU A 27 13.36 -2.27 27.90
N GLU A 28 13.88 -2.20 29.13
CA GLU A 28 13.11 -2.51 30.35
C GLU A 28 11.87 -1.62 30.50
N ALA A 29 11.99 -0.33 30.16
CA ALA A 29 10.86 0.61 30.22
C ALA A 29 9.75 0.31 29.20
N GLY A 30 10.04 -0.45 28.13
CA GLY A 30 9.08 -0.82 27.10
C GLY A 30 8.52 -2.25 27.23
N MET A 31 9.07 -3.06 28.13
CA MET A 31 8.71 -4.47 28.29
C MET A 31 7.37 -4.65 29.03
N ASP A 32 7.11 -3.80 30.02
CA ASP A 32 5.80 -3.76 30.69
C ASP A 32 4.92 -2.70 30.01
N PRO A 33 3.95 -3.12 29.17
CA PRO A 33 2.95 -2.17 28.69
C PRO A 33 2.26 -1.53 29.90
N PRO A 34 1.76 -0.29 29.77
CA PRO A 34 1.13 0.40 30.88
C PRO A 34 0.07 -0.49 31.54
N GLU A 35 0.15 -0.65 32.87
CA GLU A 35 -0.98 -1.22 33.60
C GLU A 35 -2.21 -0.37 33.25
N HIS A 36 -3.31 -1.06 32.92
CA HIS A 36 -4.56 -0.44 32.44
C HIS A 36 -4.57 0.05 31.00
N TRP A 37 -3.94 -0.65 30.06
CA TRP A 37 -4.30 -0.49 28.65
C TRP A 37 -5.82 -0.69 28.49
N THR A 38 -6.55 0.40 28.29
CA THR A 38 -7.98 0.36 28.02
C THR A 38 -8.17 -0.07 26.59
N ALA A 39 -8.95 -1.14 26.40
CA ALA A 39 -9.42 -1.52 25.07
C ALA A 39 -10.04 -0.30 24.37
N ALA A 40 -9.87 -0.22 23.05
CA ALA A 40 -10.52 0.83 22.27
C ALA A 40 -12.03 0.82 22.54
N ASP A 41 -12.60 1.96 22.94
CA ASP A 41 -14.02 2.16 23.23
C ASP A 41 -14.77 2.79 22.04
N LYS A 42 -14.16 2.73 20.86
CA LYS A 42 -14.75 3.20 19.60
C LYS A 42 -15.83 2.23 19.09
N TYR A 43 -16.67 2.77 18.20
CA TYR A 43 -17.74 2.05 17.53
C TYR A 43 -17.25 0.74 16.88
N GLY A 44 -18.01 -0.35 17.04
CA GLY A 44 -17.70 -1.66 16.46
C GLY A 44 -17.16 -2.67 17.46
N THR A 45 -17.14 -2.32 18.74
CA THR A 45 -16.72 -3.21 19.83
C THR A 45 -17.84 -4.15 20.28
N THR A 46 -19.11 -3.81 20.03
CA THR A 46 -20.24 -4.66 20.41
C THR A 46 -20.82 -5.44 19.22
N PRO A 47 -21.43 -6.63 19.44
CA PRO A 47 -22.10 -7.38 18.37
C PRO A 47 -23.20 -6.58 17.65
N TYR A 48 -23.90 -5.71 18.38
CA TYR A 48 -24.94 -4.87 17.81
C TYR A 48 -24.35 -3.86 16.80
N GLU A 49 -23.26 -3.19 17.17
CA GLU A 49 -22.59 -2.22 16.30
C GLU A 49 -21.98 -2.87 15.06
N GLN A 50 -21.44 -4.09 15.18
CA GLN A 50 -20.93 -4.83 14.02
C GLN A 50 -22.05 -5.20 13.03
N ALA A 51 -23.25 -5.50 13.54
CA ALA A 51 -24.41 -5.79 12.70
C ALA A 51 -25.06 -4.53 12.09
N HIS A 52 -24.81 -3.35 12.67
CA HIS A 52 -25.44 -2.09 12.27
C HIS A 52 -24.37 -1.04 11.96
N PRO A 53 -23.55 -1.21 10.92
CA PRO A 53 -22.44 -0.30 10.64
C PRO A 53 -22.91 1.15 10.50
N ARG A 54 -22.06 2.08 10.95
CA ARG A 54 -22.31 3.52 10.79
C ARG A 54 -22.44 3.91 9.30
N PRO A 55 -23.18 4.98 9.00
CA PRO A 55 -23.21 5.58 7.66
C PRO A 55 -21.80 5.81 7.11
N LEU A 56 -21.64 5.66 5.79
CA LEU A 56 -20.35 5.84 5.14
C LEU A 56 -19.81 7.26 5.31
N ASP A 57 -20.69 8.27 5.20
CA ASP A 57 -20.33 9.68 5.34
C ASP A 57 -19.71 10.00 6.71
N ASP A 58 -20.27 9.43 7.78
CA ASP A 58 -19.75 9.60 9.14
C ASP A 58 -18.33 9.02 9.28
N ARG A 59 -18.05 7.90 8.60
CA ARG A 59 -16.71 7.29 8.62
C ARG A 59 -15.71 8.09 7.80
N LEU A 60 -16.12 8.59 6.63
CA LEU A 60 -15.28 9.44 5.78
C LEU A 60 -14.94 10.78 6.45
N ALA A 61 -15.88 11.35 7.21
CA ALA A 61 -15.64 12.59 7.94
C ALA A 61 -14.58 12.45 9.06
N GLU A 62 -14.33 11.23 9.54
CA GLU A 62 -13.25 10.94 10.51
C GLU A 62 -11.88 10.80 9.85
N GLU A 63 -11.82 10.52 8.55
CA GLU A 63 -10.56 10.41 7.81
C GLU A 63 -9.98 11.80 7.54
N GLN A 64 -8.66 11.93 7.76
CA GLN A 64 -7.93 13.12 7.32
C GLN A 64 -7.31 12.83 5.95
N PRO A 65 -7.62 13.63 4.91
CA PRO A 65 -6.94 13.47 3.64
C PRO A 65 -5.46 13.77 3.82
N GLU A 66 -4.60 12.89 3.32
CA GLU A 66 -3.18 13.19 3.25
C GLU A 66 -2.96 14.33 2.25
N LEU A 67 -2.46 15.46 2.74
CA LEU A 67 -2.08 16.59 1.90
C LEU A 67 -0.65 16.34 1.42
N ASP A 68 -0.51 15.90 0.17
CA ASP A 68 0.82 15.81 -0.44
C ASP A 68 1.28 17.22 -0.82
N ASP A 69 2.15 17.81 0.01
CA ASP A 69 2.79 19.11 -0.25
C ASP A 69 3.87 19.01 -1.35
N ARG A 70 4.13 17.82 -1.88
CA ARG A 70 5.06 17.66 -3.01
C ARG A 70 4.41 18.24 -4.26
N PRO A 71 5.17 19.01 -5.07
CA PRO A 71 4.69 19.41 -6.37
C PRO A 71 4.36 18.15 -7.15
N ARG A 72 3.10 18.02 -7.59
CA ARG A 72 2.70 16.99 -8.54
C ARG A 72 3.69 17.08 -9.71
N PRO A 73 4.44 16.03 -10.03
CA PRO A 73 5.31 16.07 -11.20
C PRO A 73 4.45 16.41 -12.39
N GLU A 74 4.86 17.40 -13.18
CA GLU A 74 4.25 17.65 -14.48
C GLU A 74 4.24 16.31 -15.22
N ALA A 75 3.09 15.93 -15.78
CA ALA A 75 2.95 14.65 -16.47
C ALA A 75 3.97 14.63 -17.61
N ASP A 76 5.07 13.90 -17.43
CA ASP A 76 6.02 13.63 -18.48
C ASP A 76 5.32 12.69 -19.46
N PRO A 77 5.07 13.11 -20.72
CA PRO A 77 4.39 12.27 -21.70
C PRO A 77 5.18 11.00 -22.04
N ASP A 78 6.47 10.93 -21.67
CA ASP A 78 7.35 9.78 -21.86
C ASP A 78 7.64 9.01 -20.57
N ALA A 79 6.99 9.34 -19.44
CA ALA A 79 7.09 8.52 -18.23
C ALA A 79 6.43 7.16 -18.48
N GLU A 80 7.22 6.08 -18.35
CA GLU A 80 6.72 4.72 -18.26
C GLU A 80 5.62 4.67 -17.20
N THR A 81 4.42 4.23 -17.58
CA THR A 81 3.29 4.08 -16.67
C THR A 81 3.69 3.17 -15.52
N ASP A 82 3.85 3.74 -14.33
CA ASP A 82 4.01 2.98 -13.09
C ASP A 82 2.73 2.15 -12.88
N PRO A 83 2.81 0.80 -12.86
CA PRO A 83 1.64 -0.06 -12.70
C PRO A 83 0.95 0.09 -11.33
N ASP A 84 1.63 0.66 -10.34
CA ASP A 84 1.08 0.93 -9.01
C ASP A 84 0.56 2.38 -8.87
N SER A 85 0.76 3.22 -9.89
CA SER A 85 0.11 4.53 -9.94
C SER A 85 -1.38 4.34 -10.20
N PRO A 86 -2.30 4.96 -9.43
CA PRO A 86 -3.72 4.92 -9.75
C PRO A 86 -3.93 5.66 -11.06
N GLY A 87 -3.86 4.89 -12.16
CA GLY A 87 -4.09 5.38 -13.51
C GLY A 87 -5.44 6.07 -13.59
N ASP A 88 -5.55 7.03 -14.50
CA ASP A 88 -6.81 7.72 -14.78
C ASP A 88 -7.90 6.67 -15.07
N PRO A 89 -8.98 6.59 -14.26
CA PRO A 89 -10.02 5.59 -14.44
C PRO A 89 -10.76 5.76 -15.78
N ASP A 90 -10.73 6.95 -16.38
CA ASP A 90 -11.29 7.18 -17.72
C ASP A 90 -10.41 6.59 -18.83
N LEU A 91 -9.10 6.42 -18.60
CA LEU A 91 -8.19 5.78 -19.56
C LEU A 91 -8.15 4.25 -19.44
N LEU A 92 -8.67 3.69 -18.34
CA LEU A 92 -8.78 2.25 -18.11
C LEU A 92 -10.08 1.62 -18.64
N ALA A 93 -10.95 2.41 -19.28
CA ALA A 93 -12.20 1.92 -19.85
C ALA A 93 -11.93 1.07 -21.11
N VAL A 94 -11.50 -0.17 -20.92
CA VAL A 94 -11.48 -1.18 -21.99
C VAL A 94 -12.94 -1.41 -22.39
N PRO A 95 -13.31 -1.21 -23.67
CA PRO A 95 -14.69 -1.42 -24.10
C PRO A 95 -15.07 -2.88 -23.88
N LEU A 96 -16.16 -3.10 -23.13
CA LEU A 96 -16.71 -4.43 -22.90
C LEU A 96 -17.01 -5.12 -24.22
N SER A 97 -16.60 -6.38 -24.33
CA SER A 97 -16.94 -7.25 -25.45
C SER A 97 -18.47 -7.40 -25.58
N GLU A 98 -18.94 -7.80 -26.76
CA GLU A 98 -20.38 -8.06 -26.95
C GLU A 98 -20.89 -9.17 -26.01
N ALA A 99 -20.04 -10.18 -25.75
CA ALA A 99 -20.33 -11.25 -24.80
C ALA A 99 -20.47 -10.71 -23.37
N GLU A 100 -19.56 -9.83 -22.93
CA GLU A 100 -19.65 -9.18 -21.61
C GLU A 100 -20.90 -8.31 -21.50
N ARG A 101 -21.23 -7.54 -22.54
CA ARG A 101 -22.45 -6.72 -22.58
C ARG A 101 -23.75 -7.53 -22.52
N ARG A 102 -23.72 -8.78 -23.00
CA ARG A 102 -24.86 -9.71 -22.94
C ARG A 102 -24.84 -10.63 -21.71
N GLY A 103 -23.80 -10.56 -20.86
CA GLY A 103 -23.62 -11.47 -19.71
C GLY A 103 -23.23 -12.90 -20.10
N GLN A 104 -22.63 -13.08 -21.28
CA GLN A 104 -22.20 -14.35 -21.87
C GLN A 104 -20.67 -14.55 -21.81
N ALA A 105 -19.96 -13.76 -21.00
CA ALA A 105 -18.50 -13.83 -20.89
C ALA A 105 -17.98 -15.21 -20.46
N ALA A 106 -18.80 -16.03 -19.81
CA ALA A 106 -18.45 -17.40 -19.42
C ALA A 106 -18.37 -18.39 -20.59
N ASP A 107 -18.99 -18.06 -21.74
CA ASP A 107 -18.97 -18.90 -22.95
C ASP A 107 -17.70 -18.66 -23.80
N GLU A 108 -16.96 -17.59 -23.51
CA GLU A 108 -15.70 -17.25 -24.16
C GLU A 108 -14.52 -17.59 -23.24
N ALA A 109 -13.54 -18.33 -23.77
CA ALA A 109 -12.31 -18.59 -23.06
C ALA A 109 -11.54 -17.27 -22.91
N GLY A 110 -11.38 -16.79 -21.67
CA GLY A 110 -10.76 -15.50 -21.38
C GLY A 110 -9.28 -15.46 -21.74
N GLY A 111 -8.86 -14.36 -22.36
CA GLY A 111 -7.45 -14.00 -22.59
C GLY A 111 -6.97 -14.18 -24.04
N SER A 112 -6.04 -13.32 -24.45
CA SER A 112 -5.44 -13.29 -25.80
C SER A 112 -4.76 -14.60 -26.20
N THR A 113 -4.40 -15.45 -25.23
CA THR A 113 -3.82 -16.78 -25.46
C THR A 113 -4.84 -17.80 -25.94
N ALA A 114 -6.11 -17.68 -25.52
CA ALA A 114 -7.16 -18.63 -25.87
C ALA A 114 -7.59 -18.49 -27.34
N GLY A 115 -7.54 -17.28 -27.90
CA GLY A 115 -7.83 -17.03 -29.32
C GLY A 115 -6.82 -17.69 -30.26
N ALA A 116 -5.53 -17.67 -29.89
CA ALA A 116 -4.45 -18.26 -30.68
C ALA A 116 -4.54 -19.79 -30.76
N MET A 117 -5.15 -20.46 -29.77
CA MET A 117 -5.31 -21.92 -29.78
C MET A 117 -6.49 -22.41 -30.63
N ARG A 118 -7.38 -21.53 -31.10
CA ARG A 118 -8.61 -21.89 -31.84
C ARG A 118 -8.49 -21.72 -33.35
N ALA A 119 -7.53 -20.95 -33.86
CA ALA A 119 -7.27 -20.90 -35.29
C ALA A 119 -6.50 -22.17 -35.70
N PRO A 120 -7.10 -23.12 -36.44
CA PRO A 120 -6.28 -24.13 -37.10
C PRO A 120 -5.32 -23.42 -38.06
N ASP A 121 -4.08 -23.88 -38.18
CA ASP A 121 -3.21 -23.49 -39.29
C ASP A 121 -4.03 -23.66 -40.58
N GLU A 122 -4.19 -22.56 -41.30
CA GLU A 122 -4.79 -22.57 -42.62
C GLU A 122 -3.93 -23.50 -43.48
N VAL A 123 -4.43 -24.70 -43.78
CA VAL A 123 -3.78 -25.59 -44.73
C VAL A 123 -3.88 -24.90 -46.08
N VAL A 124 -2.83 -24.17 -46.44
CA VAL A 124 -2.61 -23.68 -47.80
C VAL A 124 -2.38 -24.92 -48.67
N GLU A 125 -3.44 -25.38 -49.32
CA GLU A 125 -3.33 -26.32 -50.43
C GLU A 125 -2.52 -25.63 -51.56
N PRO A 126 -1.42 -26.22 -52.06
CA PRO A 126 -0.66 -25.61 -53.14
C PRO A 126 -1.47 -25.65 -54.44
N ASP A 127 -1.66 -24.49 -55.04
CA ASP A 127 -2.17 -24.31 -56.40
C ASP A 127 -1.16 -24.92 -57.39
N GLU A 128 -1.45 -26.13 -57.87
CA GLU A 128 -0.73 -26.73 -58.99
C GLU A 128 -1.35 -26.25 -60.32
N GLY A 129 -0.74 -25.19 -60.88
CA GLY A 129 -0.45 -24.95 -62.31
C GLY A 129 -1.53 -25.17 -63.36
#